data_AF-A0A6X4M5K7-F1
#
_entry.id   AF-A0A6X4M5K7-F1
#
_cell.length_a   1.000
_cell.length_b   1.000
_cell.length_c   1.000
_cell.angle_alpha   90.00
_cell.angle_beta   90.00
_cell.angle_gamma   90.00
#
_symmetry.space_group_name_H-M   'P 1'
#
loop_
_entity.id
_entity.type
_entity.pdbx_description
1 polymer ?
#
loop_
_entity_poly.entity_id
_entity_poly.type
_entity_poly.pdbx_seq_one_letter_code
_entity_poly.pdbx_strand_id
1 'polypeptide(L)'
;MNIKTLLVRVGVTLTMVLGFGLWLGTSPGIGAQAASLAQPTPINEVFPDPQMALTMEEKLGKTTVTDLVSQSELDSLTELKSNLLIASIEGIQYLTNLTELNISNAEVSDISALKDLTKLTKLEMYQNNISDINVLENLTNLTDLDLHDNQITDISPVRNLTNLVELNLAYNQISDIGAVSTLSKLNKLWFTDNQVSDISAVAGLNNLSSLSLGYNQISDISILTNLTNLDGLGIDNNQVSDLTPIANLTNLTYVGLHNNQISDLTPIANLTNLTRMYLSNQQITNNPIPFHSNIAIPNNIKNNKNDVIAPLVISNEGTYDNSNVIWNLADYVNKVSYTFSQQVTIGSATETFNGTVTQPLELYTVTFDVDGVTTNETLEADTLLTEPTPPTKEGYTFAGWYDAKTNGTKWNFETDKMPAKDITLYAQFSEDKSPAEDDTDKGIPNVPAINDGDVVHSLGSSEPPAEENVNISLPKTGDSQNPLVIFMGLFLLGTGIISLHKIRN
;
A
#
# COMPACT_ATOMS: atom_id res chain seq x y z
N MET A 1 -57.21 -27.29 -41.94
CA MET A 1 -58.04 -28.34 -41.31
C MET A 1 -57.13 -29.04 -40.31
N ASN A 2 -57.27 -29.01 -38.98
CA ASN A 2 -58.29 -28.64 -37.98
C ASN A 2 -57.52 -28.07 -36.75
N ILE A 3 -57.88 -26.99 -36.04
CA ILE A 3 -59.13 -26.58 -35.36
C ILE A 3 -59.51 -27.49 -34.16
N LYS A 4 -59.63 -26.83 -32.98
CA LYS A 4 -60.21 -27.27 -31.68
C LYS A 4 -59.29 -28.21 -30.88
N THR A 5 -58.83 -27.89 -29.67
CA THR A 5 -59.55 -27.42 -28.45
C THR A 5 -58.42 -27.01 -27.47
N LEU A 6 -58.37 -25.90 -26.73
CA LEU A 6 -59.34 -25.40 -25.76
C LEU A 6 -58.94 -23.95 -25.34
N LEU A 7 -59.84 -23.00 -25.59
CA LEU A 7 -59.88 -21.65 -25.01
C LEU A 7 -60.31 -21.72 -23.53
N VAL A 8 -60.16 -20.57 -22.82
CA VAL A 8 -60.72 -20.15 -21.50
C VAL A 8 -59.63 -20.14 -20.42
N ARG A 9 -59.16 -19.02 -19.83
CA ARG A 9 -59.61 -17.62 -19.72
C ARG A 9 -58.47 -16.75 -19.12
N VAL A 10 -58.33 -15.51 -19.62
CA VAL A 10 -58.19 -14.21 -18.89
C VAL A 10 -57.04 -14.11 -17.87
N GLY A 11 -56.01 -13.25 -17.98
CA GLY A 11 -55.95 -11.89 -18.51
C GLY A 11 -55.56 -10.94 -17.37
N VAL A 12 -54.29 -10.55 -17.25
CA VAL A 12 -53.87 -9.32 -16.55
C VAL A 12 -52.76 -8.66 -17.36
N THR A 13 -52.98 -7.37 -17.52
CA THR A 13 -52.42 -6.37 -18.41
C THR A 13 -50.98 -6.01 -18.10
N LEU A 14 -50.14 -6.05 -19.13
CA LEU A 14 -48.87 -5.33 -19.21
C LEU A 14 -49.21 -3.84 -19.41
N THR A 15 -49.03 -3.00 -18.38
CA THR A 15 -49.11 -1.55 -18.54
C THR A 15 -47.71 -1.01 -18.77
N MET A 16 -47.43 -0.64 -20.03
CA MET A 16 -46.31 0.24 -20.37
C MET A 16 -46.56 1.61 -19.71
N VAL A 17 -45.73 1.99 -18.75
CA VAL A 17 -45.59 3.39 -18.37
C VAL A 17 -44.67 4.05 -19.39
N LEU A 18 -45.27 4.56 -20.47
CA LEU A 18 -44.69 5.59 -21.31
C LEU A 18 -44.89 6.93 -20.60
N GLY A 19 -43.99 7.25 -19.67
CA GLY A 19 -43.76 8.61 -19.21
C GLY A 19 -42.90 9.33 -20.25
N PHE A 20 -43.52 10.20 -21.04
CA PHE A 20 -42.85 11.07 -22.00
C PHE A 20 -41.85 12.00 -21.29
N GLY A 21 -40.57 11.66 -21.34
CA GLY A 21 -39.45 12.56 -21.08
C GLY A 21 -38.72 12.90 -22.37
N LEU A 22 -39.42 13.52 -23.33
CA LEU A 22 -38.81 13.99 -24.57
C LEU A 22 -38.25 15.39 -24.32
N TRP A 23 -37.06 15.46 -23.74
CA TRP A 23 -36.30 16.70 -23.62
C TRP A 23 -35.45 16.89 -24.88
N LEU A 24 -35.98 17.66 -25.83
CA LEU A 24 -35.20 18.25 -26.92
C LEU A 24 -35.24 19.77 -26.73
N GLY A 25 -34.14 20.33 -26.23
CA GLY A 25 -33.98 21.77 -26.05
C GLY A 25 -32.61 22.12 -25.50
N THR A 26 -31.63 22.28 -26.38
CA THR A 26 -30.37 22.96 -26.06
C THR A 26 -30.65 24.43 -25.76
N SER A 27 -30.56 24.84 -24.49
CA SER A 27 -30.33 26.23 -24.10
C SER A 27 -29.64 26.28 -22.73
N PRO A 28 -28.57 27.07 -22.55
CA PRO A 28 -27.90 27.21 -21.26
C PRO A 28 -28.73 28.16 -20.36
N GLY A 29 -28.93 27.76 -19.11
CA GLY A 29 -29.49 28.63 -18.06
C GLY A 29 -30.91 28.32 -17.57
N ILE A 30 -31.21 27.06 -17.27
CA ILE A 30 -32.38 26.70 -16.44
C ILE A 30 -31.83 26.39 -15.04
N GLY A 31 -32.16 27.22 -14.05
CA GLY A 31 -31.95 26.87 -12.65
C GLY A 31 -32.69 25.58 -12.36
N ALA A 32 -32.03 24.61 -11.72
CA ALA A 32 -32.61 23.32 -11.39
C ALA A 32 -33.90 23.52 -10.58
N GLN A 33 -35.05 23.23 -11.19
CA GLN A 33 -36.32 23.17 -10.49
C GLN A 33 -36.38 21.78 -9.84
N ALA A 34 -36.44 21.72 -8.49
CA ALA A 34 -36.57 20.46 -7.77
C ALA A 34 -37.82 19.67 -8.23
N ALA A 35 -37.77 18.35 -8.14
CA ALA A 35 -38.85 17.48 -8.57
C ALA A 35 -40.15 17.75 -7.77
N SER A 36 -41.30 17.66 -8.43
CA SER A 36 -42.61 17.83 -7.81
C SER A 36 -43.62 16.87 -8.44
N LEU A 37 -44.51 16.31 -7.62
CA LEU A 37 -45.65 15.54 -8.10
C LEU A 37 -46.68 16.46 -8.79
N ALA A 38 -47.14 16.08 -9.97
CA ALA A 38 -48.16 16.83 -10.72
C ALA A 38 -49.58 16.62 -10.16
N GLN A 39 -49.82 15.49 -9.50
CA GLN A 39 -51.09 15.07 -8.93
C GLN A 39 -50.84 14.08 -7.77
N PRO A 40 -51.80 13.86 -6.88
CA PRO A 40 -51.67 12.83 -5.85
C PRO A 40 -51.44 11.45 -6.48
N THR A 41 -50.41 10.75 -6.01
CA THR A 41 -49.92 9.48 -6.59
C THR A 41 -49.80 8.43 -5.49
N PRO A 42 -50.06 7.14 -5.75
CA PRO A 42 -49.86 6.09 -4.75
C PRO A 42 -48.41 6.07 -4.21
N ILE A 43 -48.23 5.84 -2.91
CA ILE A 43 -46.89 5.83 -2.28
C ILE A 43 -45.91 4.88 -3.00
N ASN A 44 -46.34 3.66 -3.31
CA ASN A 44 -45.51 2.66 -3.99
C ASN A 44 -45.20 2.97 -5.46
N GLU A 45 -45.89 3.93 -6.08
CA GLU A 45 -45.54 4.45 -7.40
C GLU A 45 -44.54 5.60 -7.31
N VAL A 46 -44.60 6.41 -6.25
CA VAL A 46 -43.61 7.49 -5.98
C VAL A 46 -42.30 6.90 -5.47
N PHE A 47 -42.37 5.89 -4.61
CA PHE A 47 -41.25 5.18 -3.98
C PHE A 47 -41.31 3.70 -4.41
N PRO A 48 -40.65 3.31 -5.51
CA PRO A 48 -40.79 1.96 -6.06
C PRO A 48 -40.16 0.85 -5.21
N ASP A 49 -39.18 1.19 -4.37
CA ASP A 49 -38.60 0.25 -3.40
C ASP A 49 -39.64 -0.09 -2.32
N PRO A 50 -39.98 -1.37 -2.09
CA PRO A 50 -41.02 -1.75 -1.13
C PRO A 50 -40.72 -1.32 0.31
N GLN A 51 -39.46 -1.32 0.73
CA GLN A 51 -39.06 -0.91 2.08
C GLN A 51 -39.10 0.62 2.22
N MET A 52 -38.74 1.34 1.17
CA MET A 52 -38.92 2.80 1.11
C MET A 52 -40.41 3.16 1.13
N ALA A 53 -41.26 2.47 0.36
CA ALA A 53 -42.70 2.66 0.37
C ALA A 53 -43.31 2.42 1.75
N LEU A 54 -42.89 1.37 2.46
CA LEU A 54 -43.32 1.11 3.85
C LEU A 54 -42.85 2.19 4.82
N THR A 55 -41.61 2.68 4.65
CA THR A 55 -41.10 3.82 5.43
C THR A 55 -42.01 5.04 5.23
N MET A 56 -42.37 5.33 3.99
CA MET A 56 -43.21 6.48 3.65
C MET A 56 -44.66 6.31 4.10
N GLU A 57 -45.22 5.10 4.04
CA GLU A 57 -46.54 4.79 4.61
C GLU A 57 -46.57 5.16 6.11
N GLU A 58 -45.57 4.70 6.87
CA GLU A 58 -45.45 4.99 8.30
C GLU A 58 -45.28 6.49 8.56
N LYS A 59 -44.32 7.14 7.88
CA LYS A 59 -43.99 8.56 8.11
C LYS A 59 -45.12 9.51 7.74
N LEU A 60 -45.94 9.15 6.77
CA LEU A 60 -47.09 9.95 6.33
C LEU A 60 -48.39 9.57 7.05
N GLY A 61 -48.35 8.60 7.98
CA GLY A 61 -49.54 8.14 8.71
C GLY A 61 -50.61 7.52 7.80
N LYS A 62 -50.18 6.87 6.72
CA LYS A 62 -51.06 6.18 5.76
C LYS A 62 -51.32 4.75 6.24
N THR A 63 -52.36 4.12 5.69
CA THR A 63 -52.75 2.76 6.08
C THR A 63 -52.18 1.70 5.14
N THR A 64 -51.93 2.08 3.88
CA THR A 64 -51.33 1.20 2.89
C THR A 64 -50.38 1.97 1.97
N VAL A 65 -49.37 1.28 1.43
CA VAL A 65 -48.50 1.80 0.37
C VAL A 65 -49.23 2.16 -0.94
N THR A 66 -50.52 1.81 -1.08
CA THR A 66 -51.35 2.22 -2.23
C THR A 66 -52.15 3.50 -1.98
N ASP A 67 -52.11 4.03 -0.75
CA ASP A 67 -52.77 5.29 -0.43
C ASP A 67 -52.10 6.43 -1.20
N LEU A 68 -52.91 7.40 -1.65
CA LEU A 68 -52.40 8.56 -2.39
C LEU A 68 -51.64 9.51 -1.45
N VAL A 69 -50.52 10.03 -1.96
CA VAL A 69 -49.75 11.12 -1.36
C VAL A 69 -49.68 12.30 -2.33
N SER A 70 -49.86 13.51 -1.79
CA SER A 70 -49.72 14.78 -2.48
C SER A 70 -48.35 15.42 -2.23
N GLN A 71 -47.92 16.35 -3.10
CA GLN A 71 -46.68 17.09 -2.89
C GLN A 71 -46.67 17.85 -1.55
N SER A 72 -47.81 18.41 -1.12
CA SER A 72 -47.90 19.10 0.19
C SER A 72 -47.66 18.18 1.38
N GLU A 73 -48.02 16.90 1.27
CA GLU A 73 -47.73 15.91 2.32
C GLU A 73 -46.25 15.54 2.30
N LEU A 74 -45.64 15.37 1.12
CA LEU A 74 -44.19 15.14 1.00
C LEU A 74 -43.37 16.32 1.51
N ASP A 75 -43.78 17.55 1.18
CA ASP A 75 -43.15 18.79 1.61
C ASP A 75 -43.25 19.02 3.13
N SER A 76 -44.15 18.31 3.83
CA SER A 76 -44.25 18.37 5.29
C SER A 76 -43.10 17.62 5.99
N LEU A 77 -42.40 16.73 5.28
CA LEU A 77 -41.27 15.98 5.79
C LEU A 77 -40.00 16.82 5.70
N THR A 78 -39.41 17.08 6.86
CA THR A 78 -38.10 17.74 7.02
C THR A 78 -37.02 16.76 7.46
N GLU A 79 -37.42 15.65 8.05
CA GLU A 79 -36.53 14.59 8.49
C GLU A 79 -37.06 13.24 7.99
N LEU A 80 -36.17 12.40 7.47
CA LEU A 80 -36.49 11.03 7.09
C LEU A 80 -35.44 10.09 7.64
N LYS A 81 -35.91 9.13 8.45
CA LYS A 81 -35.10 8.03 8.96
C LYS A 81 -35.78 6.70 8.70
N SER A 82 -35.00 5.73 8.21
CA SER A 82 -35.42 4.33 8.11
C SER A 82 -34.35 3.40 8.67
N ASN A 83 -34.78 2.26 9.20
CA ASN A 83 -33.91 1.14 9.61
C ASN A 83 -34.20 -0.12 8.77
N LEU A 84 -34.89 0.04 7.63
CA LEU A 84 -35.22 -1.06 6.73
C LEU A 84 -34.11 -1.24 5.69
N LEU A 85 -34.03 -2.44 5.12
CA LEU A 85 -33.09 -2.80 4.05
C LEU A 85 -33.53 -2.19 2.71
N ILE A 86 -33.44 -0.87 2.59
CA ILE A 86 -33.78 -0.12 1.38
C ILE A 86 -32.67 -0.34 0.34
N ALA A 87 -33.03 -0.77 -0.86
CA ALA A 87 -32.09 -0.94 -1.97
C ALA A 87 -32.04 0.28 -2.89
N SER A 88 -33.15 1.02 -3.00
CA SER A 88 -33.24 2.24 -3.79
C SER A 88 -33.97 3.35 -3.05
N ILE A 89 -33.41 4.56 -3.11
CA ILE A 89 -34.02 5.79 -2.59
C ILE A 89 -34.79 6.55 -3.67
N GLU A 90 -35.08 5.93 -4.82
CA GLU A 90 -35.93 6.54 -5.85
C GLU A 90 -37.26 7.02 -5.26
N GLY A 91 -37.66 8.24 -5.61
CA GLY A 91 -38.78 8.96 -5.01
C GLY A 91 -38.34 10.01 -4.00
N ILE A 92 -37.14 9.91 -3.42
CA ILE A 92 -36.66 10.88 -2.44
C ILE A 92 -36.47 12.29 -3.01
N GLN A 93 -36.27 12.41 -4.33
CA GLN A 93 -36.14 13.70 -5.03
C GLN A 93 -37.38 14.59 -4.87
N TYR A 94 -38.54 14.02 -4.51
CA TYR A 94 -39.77 14.77 -4.23
C TYR A 94 -39.85 15.33 -2.80
N LEU A 95 -38.92 14.97 -1.90
CA LEU A 95 -38.86 15.46 -0.51
C LEU A 95 -38.09 16.77 -0.42
N THR A 96 -38.55 17.81 -1.10
CA THR A 96 -37.78 19.04 -1.36
C THR A 96 -37.47 19.90 -0.12
N ASN A 97 -38.11 19.62 1.02
CA ASN A 97 -37.90 20.29 2.30
C ASN A 97 -37.03 19.51 3.28
N LEU A 98 -36.47 18.37 2.85
CA LEU A 98 -35.65 17.52 3.69
C LEU A 98 -34.36 18.23 4.12
N THR A 99 -34.14 18.29 5.43
CA THR A 99 -32.93 18.80 6.08
C THR A 99 -32.09 17.68 6.67
N GLU A 100 -32.71 16.58 7.08
CA GLU A 100 -32.01 15.42 7.63
C GLU A 100 -32.46 14.11 6.96
N LEU A 101 -31.48 13.32 6.53
CA LEU A 101 -31.70 12.00 5.95
C LEU A 101 -30.82 10.97 6.65
N ASN A 102 -31.44 9.91 7.18
CA ASN A 102 -30.76 8.71 7.63
C ASN A 102 -31.35 7.46 6.97
N ILE A 103 -30.58 6.88 6.05
CA ILE A 103 -30.87 5.58 5.39
C ILE A 103 -29.62 4.72 5.53
N SER A 104 -29.22 4.46 6.77
CA SER A 104 -28.03 3.67 7.11
C SER A 104 -28.37 2.20 7.32
N ASN A 105 -27.39 1.30 7.26
CA ASN A 105 -27.59 -0.15 7.39
C ASN A 105 -28.57 -0.71 6.35
N ALA A 106 -28.41 -0.29 5.09
CA ALA A 106 -29.29 -0.64 3.98
C ALA A 106 -28.46 -1.21 2.80
N GLU A 107 -29.04 -1.26 1.61
CA GLU A 107 -28.39 -1.80 0.41
C GLU A 107 -28.22 -0.74 -0.69
N VAL A 108 -28.29 0.54 -0.32
CA VAL A 108 -28.26 1.66 -1.26
C VAL A 108 -26.88 1.76 -1.91
N SER A 109 -26.87 1.90 -3.23
CA SER A 109 -25.64 2.13 -4.03
C SER A 109 -25.75 3.39 -4.88
N ASP A 110 -26.93 3.69 -5.39
CA ASP A 110 -27.23 4.89 -6.17
C ASP A 110 -27.89 5.96 -5.29
N ILE A 111 -27.20 7.10 -5.15
CA ILE A 111 -27.68 8.27 -4.41
C ILE A 111 -27.99 9.47 -5.31
N SER A 112 -28.09 9.27 -6.63
CA SER A 112 -28.33 10.34 -7.60
C SER A 112 -29.62 11.12 -7.36
N ALA A 113 -30.62 10.49 -6.75
CA ALA A 113 -31.89 11.13 -6.38
C ALA A 113 -31.74 12.25 -5.33
N LEU A 114 -30.58 12.37 -4.67
CA LEU A 114 -30.29 13.46 -3.71
C LEU A 114 -29.93 14.80 -4.37
N LYS A 115 -29.67 14.83 -5.67
CA LYS A 115 -29.01 15.95 -6.38
C LYS A 115 -29.57 17.34 -6.08
N ASP A 116 -30.89 17.45 -5.99
CA ASP A 116 -31.58 18.73 -5.81
C ASP A 116 -32.04 18.98 -4.37
N LEU A 117 -31.74 18.07 -3.42
CA LEU A 117 -32.08 18.18 -2.00
C LEU A 117 -31.12 19.11 -1.25
N THR A 118 -30.95 20.32 -1.79
CA THR A 118 -29.97 21.32 -1.34
C THR A 118 -30.19 21.85 0.08
N LYS A 119 -31.33 21.55 0.71
CA LYS A 119 -31.63 21.90 2.10
C LYS A 119 -31.03 20.92 3.12
N LEU A 120 -30.48 19.79 2.67
CA LEU A 120 -29.83 18.82 3.55
C LEU A 120 -28.69 19.49 4.34
N THR A 121 -28.80 19.40 5.66
CA THR A 121 -27.76 19.78 6.62
C THR A 121 -27.11 18.56 7.26
N LYS A 122 -27.83 17.43 7.30
CA LYS A 122 -27.35 16.17 7.86
C LYS A 122 -27.67 15.00 6.93
N LEU A 123 -26.64 14.22 6.59
CA LEU A 123 -26.77 13.03 5.75
C LEU A 123 -26.02 11.86 6.38
N GLU A 124 -26.78 10.85 6.82
CA GLU A 124 -26.26 9.59 7.36
C GLU A 124 -26.66 8.43 6.43
N MET A 125 -25.69 7.87 5.72
CA MET A 125 -25.88 6.70 4.84
C MET A 125 -24.78 5.66 5.05
N TYR A 126 -24.37 5.49 6.31
CA TYR A 126 -23.34 4.51 6.66
C TYR A 126 -23.83 3.07 6.51
N GLN A 127 -22.90 2.13 6.31
CA GLN A 127 -23.21 0.71 6.11
C GLN A 127 -24.15 0.49 4.92
N ASN A 128 -23.69 0.92 3.75
CA ASN A 128 -24.35 0.80 2.45
C ASN A 128 -23.35 0.34 1.37
N ASN A 129 -23.75 0.39 0.11
CA ASN A 129 -22.94 0.00 -1.05
C ASN A 129 -22.56 1.22 -1.92
N ILE A 130 -22.42 2.40 -1.32
CA ILE A 130 -22.16 3.66 -2.05
C ILE A 130 -20.70 3.71 -2.48
N SER A 131 -20.46 4.06 -3.74
CA SER A 131 -19.11 4.29 -4.28
C SER A 131 -18.98 5.64 -4.99
N ASP A 132 -20.03 6.09 -5.68
CA ASP A 132 -20.10 7.40 -6.33
C ASP A 132 -20.84 8.41 -5.42
N ILE A 133 -20.12 9.47 -5.05
CA ILE A 133 -20.65 10.58 -4.25
C ILE A 133 -20.65 11.92 -4.98
N ASN A 134 -20.55 11.93 -6.31
CA ASN A 134 -20.53 13.15 -7.12
C ASN A 134 -21.77 14.03 -6.89
N VAL A 135 -22.90 13.42 -6.54
CA VAL A 135 -24.13 14.13 -6.22
C VAL A 135 -23.97 15.12 -5.05
N LEU A 136 -23.01 14.90 -4.16
CA LEU A 136 -22.81 15.72 -2.97
C LEU A 136 -22.19 17.08 -3.29
N GLU A 137 -21.56 17.29 -4.46
CA GLU A 137 -20.80 18.51 -4.78
C GLU A 137 -21.59 19.81 -4.54
N ASN A 138 -22.92 19.77 -4.75
CA ASN A 138 -23.80 20.93 -4.63
C ASN A 138 -24.60 20.97 -3.30
N LEU A 139 -24.49 19.97 -2.43
CA LEU A 139 -25.19 19.91 -1.14
C LEU A 139 -24.45 20.73 -0.07
N THR A 140 -24.13 21.98 -0.40
CA THR A 140 -23.23 22.86 0.37
C THR A 140 -23.74 23.28 1.74
N ASN A 141 -25.00 22.99 2.07
CA ASN A 141 -25.58 23.21 3.41
C ASN A 141 -25.24 22.09 4.41
N LEU A 142 -24.63 20.98 3.95
CA LEU A 142 -24.21 19.89 4.83
C LEU A 142 -23.25 20.39 5.92
N THR A 143 -23.59 20.07 7.16
CA THR A 143 -22.77 20.28 8.36
C THR A 143 -22.32 18.96 8.98
N ASP A 144 -23.08 17.88 8.76
CA ASP A 144 -22.83 16.54 9.27
C ASP A 144 -22.99 15.53 8.12
N LEU A 145 -21.92 14.80 7.81
CA LEU A 145 -21.89 13.79 6.76
C LEU A 145 -21.27 12.50 7.29
N ASP A 146 -22.09 11.46 7.39
CA ASP A 146 -21.64 10.11 7.75
C ASP A 146 -21.89 9.12 6.62
N LEU A 147 -20.78 8.66 6.03
CA LEU A 147 -20.73 7.67 4.95
C LEU A 147 -19.77 6.51 5.31
N HIS A 148 -19.57 6.22 6.60
CA HIS A 148 -18.68 5.12 6.97
C HIS A 148 -19.20 3.76 6.49
N ASP A 149 -18.30 2.79 6.31
CA ASP A 149 -18.62 1.43 5.84
C ASP A 149 -19.39 1.46 4.51
N ASN A 150 -18.68 1.93 3.48
CA ASN A 150 -19.11 2.04 2.09
C ASN A 150 -17.93 1.65 1.17
N GLN A 151 -18.03 1.96 -0.13
CA GLN A 151 -17.05 1.59 -1.16
C GLN A 151 -16.47 2.84 -1.84
N ILE A 152 -16.33 3.94 -1.10
CA ILE A 152 -15.88 5.23 -1.62
C ILE A 152 -14.36 5.22 -1.80
N THR A 153 -13.91 5.78 -2.92
CA THR A 153 -12.48 5.96 -3.25
C THR A 153 -12.14 7.41 -3.54
N ASP A 154 -12.99 8.11 -4.30
CA ASP A 154 -12.85 9.53 -4.62
C ASP A 154 -13.72 10.40 -3.72
N ILE A 155 -13.08 11.30 -2.97
CA ILE A 155 -13.76 12.28 -2.13
C ILE A 155 -13.70 13.70 -2.67
N SER A 156 -13.21 13.91 -3.91
CA SER A 156 -13.17 15.23 -4.53
C SER A 156 -14.50 16.02 -4.48
N PRO A 157 -15.69 15.39 -4.54
CA PRO A 157 -16.96 16.10 -4.42
C PRO A 157 -17.17 16.81 -3.07
N VAL A 158 -16.50 16.38 -1.99
CA VAL A 158 -16.68 17.01 -0.66
C VAL A 158 -15.96 18.36 -0.54
N ARG A 159 -15.07 18.71 -1.47
CA ARG A 159 -14.22 19.91 -1.40
C ARG A 159 -14.99 21.22 -1.22
N ASN A 160 -16.21 21.29 -1.74
CA ASN A 160 -17.05 22.50 -1.69
C ASN A 160 -17.99 22.52 -0.47
N LEU A 161 -18.02 21.45 0.34
CA LEU A 161 -18.87 21.32 1.52
C LEU A 161 -18.30 22.07 2.73
N THR A 162 -17.94 23.33 2.53
CA THR A 162 -17.21 24.17 3.50
C THR A 162 -17.97 24.46 4.80
N ASN A 163 -19.24 24.05 4.90
CA ASN A 163 -20.04 24.08 6.12
C ASN A 163 -19.89 22.85 7.01
N LEU A 164 -19.19 21.79 6.55
CA LEU A 164 -18.98 20.57 7.32
C LEU A 164 -18.26 20.85 8.64
N VAL A 165 -18.85 20.30 9.70
CA VAL A 165 -18.34 20.27 11.06
C VAL A 165 -17.94 18.84 11.42
N GLU A 166 -18.70 17.84 10.97
CA GLU A 166 -18.42 16.43 11.19
C GLU A 166 -18.39 15.70 9.85
N LEU A 167 -17.32 14.94 9.62
CA LEU A 167 -17.15 14.11 8.43
C LEU A 167 -16.64 12.72 8.83
N ASN A 168 -17.48 11.71 8.61
CA ASN A 168 -17.15 10.31 8.84
C ASN A 168 -17.07 9.55 7.51
N LEU A 169 -15.86 9.11 7.16
CA LEU A 169 -15.53 8.32 5.98
C LEU A 169 -14.73 7.07 6.35
N ALA A 170 -14.85 6.61 7.60
CA ALA A 170 -14.19 5.39 8.05
C ALA A 170 -14.66 4.16 7.24
N TYR A 171 -13.87 3.09 7.19
CA TYR A 171 -14.20 1.84 6.50
C TYR A 171 -14.59 2.08 5.02
N ASN A 172 -13.68 2.72 4.30
CA ASN A 172 -13.80 2.96 2.85
C ASN A 172 -12.47 2.59 2.17
N GLN A 173 -12.25 3.02 0.94
CA GLN A 173 -11.08 2.68 0.13
C GLN A 173 -10.31 3.95 -0.30
N ILE A 174 -10.27 4.96 0.57
CA ILE A 174 -9.77 6.30 0.27
C ILE A 174 -8.26 6.36 0.51
N SER A 175 -7.51 6.92 -0.44
CA SER A 175 -6.07 7.15 -0.32
C SER A 175 -5.70 8.63 -0.39
N ASP A 176 -6.41 9.42 -1.21
CA ASP A 176 -6.22 10.87 -1.34
C ASP A 176 -7.28 11.62 -0.52
N ILE A 177 -6.84 12.31 0.53
CA ILE A 177 -7.70 13.16 1.36
C ILE A 177 -7.58 14.65 1.04
N GLY A 178 -6.90 15.05 -0.04
CA GLY A 178 -6.63 16.44 -0.41
C GLY A 178 -7.88 17.34 -0.48
N ALA A 179 -9.05 16.74 -0.76
CA ALA A 179 -10.33 17.44 -0.76
C ALA A 179 -10.72 18.07 0.60
N VAL A 180 -10.23 17.56 1.72
CA VAL A 180 -10.59 18.09 3.06
C VAL A 180 -9.88 19.38 3.43
N SER A 181 -8.83 19.76 2.69
CA SER A 181 -7.99 20.93 2.99
C SER A 181 -8.75 22.27 3.00
N THR A 182 -9.90 22.35 2.33
CA THR A 182 -10.77 23.54 2.27
C THR A 182 -11.80 23.59 3.40
N LEU A 183 -11.97 22.50 4.16
CA LEU A 183 -13.07 22.30 5.11
C LEU A 183 -12.73 22.85 6.51
N SER A 184 -12.38 24.13 6.56
CA SER A 184 -11.87 24.81 7.77
C SER A 184 -12.77 24.78 9.00
N LYS A 185 -14.07 24.45 8.85
CA LYS A 185 -15.02 24.31 9.97
C LYS A 185 -15.04 22.92 10.61
N LEU A 186 -14.32 21.94 10.05
CA LEU A 186 -14.27 20.59 10.59
C LEU A 186 -13.80 20.61 12.03
N ASN A 187 -14.60 19.96 12.88
CA ASN A 187 -14.30 19.67 14.27
C ASN A 187 -13.99 18.19 14.48
N LYS A 188 -14.68 17.30 13.76
CA LYS A 188 -14.45 15.85 13.79
C LYS A 188 -14.19 15.31 12.40
N LEU A 189 -13.12 14.55 12.27
CA LEU A 189 -12.70 13.95 11.01
C LEU A 189 -12.26 12.50 11.21
N TRP A 190 -12.95 11.58 10.55
CA TRP A 190 -12.70 10.15 10.71
C TRP A 190 -12.48 9.46 9.36
N PHE A 191 -11.31 8.84 9.23
CA PHE A 191 -10.84 8.06 8.08
C PHE A 191 -10.26 6.71 8.54
N THR A 192 -10.69 6.19 9.69
CA THR A 192 -10.25 4.87 10.16
C THR A 192 -10.49 3.81 9.10
N ASP A 193 -9.57 2.86 8.92
CA ASP A 193 -9.69 1.74 7.96
C ASP A 193 -9.88 2.24 6.51
N ASN A 194 -8.80 2.84 6.01
CA ASN A 194 -8.66 3.36 4.65
C ASN A 194 -7.22 3.09 4.15
N GLN A 195 -6.78 3.80 3.11
CA GLN A 195 -5.47 3.63 2.46
C GLN A 195 -4.66 4.94 2.47
N VAL A 196 -4.89 5.79 3.46
CA VAL A 196 -4.25 7.10 3.59
C VAL A 196 -2.80 6.93 4.05
N SER A 197 -1.89 7.65 3.41
CA SER A 197 -0.47 7.73 3.81
C SER A 197 0.01 9.17 3.96
N ASP A 198 -0.50 10.08 3.13
CA ASP A 198 -0.25 11.52 3.21
C ASP A 198 -1.42 12.23 3.91
N ILE A 199 -1.12 12.88 5.04
CA ILE A 199 -2.08 13.66 5.82
C ILE A 199 -1.85 15.17 5.72
N SER A 200 -1.06 15.65 4.76
CA SER A 200 -0.78 17.07 4.55
C SER A 200 -2.04 17.94 4.41
N ALA A 201 -3.15 17.35 3.94
CA ALA A 201 -4.44 18.01 3.82
C ALA A 201 -5.00 18.52 5.17
N VAL A 202 -4.60 17.96 6.32
CA VAL A 202 -5.13 18.39 7.63
C VAL A 202 -4.41 19.61 8.22
N ALA A 203 -3.32 20.08 7.61
CA ALA A 203 -2.45 21.13 8.15
C ALA A 203 -3.15 22.41 8.59
N GLY A 204 -4.21 22.81 7.87
CA GLY A 204 -4.96 24.05 8.11
C GLY A 204 -6.23 23.87 8.93
N LEU A 205 -6.58 22.64 9.35
CA LEU A 205 -7.84 22.32 10.00
C LEU A 205 -7.78 22.57 11.51
N ASN A 206 -7.46 23.80 11.89
CA ASN A 206 -7.19 24.18 13.27
C ASN A 206 -8.39 24.04 14.23
N ASN A 207 -9.60 23.85 13.72
CA ASN A 207 -10.82 23.61 14.53
C ASN A 207 -11.01 22.14 14.92
N LEU A 208 -10.19 21.23 14.41
CA LEU A 208 -10.27 19.81 14.76
C LEU A 208 -10.06 19.61 16.25
N SER A 209 -11.03 18.97 16.89
CA SER A 209 -10.88 18.41 18.24
C SER A 209 -10.76 16.89 18.22
N SER A 210 -11.34 16.21 17.22
CA SER A 210 -11.23 14.76 17.05
C SER A 210 -10.72 14.40 15.65
N LEU A 211 -9.63 13.62 15.62
CA LEU A 211 -9.05 13.07 14.39
C LEU A 211 -8.81 11.57 14.57
N SER A 212 -9.43 10.75 13.71
CA SER A 212 -9.20 9.30 13.67
C SER A 212 -8.72 8.86 12.30
N LEU A 213 -7.54 8.28 12.28
CA LEU A 213 -6.78 7.81 11.12
C LEU A 213 -6.23 6.40 11.37
N GLY A 214 -6.85 5.65 12.29
CA GLY A 214 -6.42 4.29 12.59
C GLY A 214 -6.52 3.37 11.36
N TYR A 215 -5.76 2.28 11.32
CA TYR A 215 -5.79 1.32 10.20
C TYR A 215 -5.53 1.99 8.84
N ASN A 216 -4.38 2.65 8.72
CA ASN A 216 -3.94 3.34 7.50
C ASN A 216 -2.44 3.04 7.25
N GLN A 217 -1.78 3.84 6.41
CA GLN A 217 -0.38 3.69 5.99
C GLN A 217 0.46 4.93 6.32
N ILE A 218 0.18 5.55 7.46
CA ILE A 218 0.79 6.82 7.89
C ILE A 218 2.09 6.54 8.65
N SER A 219 3.15 7.24 8.27
CA SER A 219 4.43 7.22 8.98
C SER A 219 4.85 8.61 9.47
N ASP A 220 4.57 9.65 8.67
CA ASP A 220 4.87 11.04 8.99
C ASP A 220 3.64 11.75 9.57
N ILE A 221 3.76 12.17 10.84
CA ILE A 221 2.74 12.95 11.55
C ILE A 221 3.20 14.38 11.88
N SER A 222 4.28 14.86 11.24
CA SER A 222 4.87 16.18 11.47
C SER A 222 3.86 17.33 11.40
N ILE A 223 2.85 17.18 10.53
CA ILE A 223 1.80 18.17 10.31
C ILE A 223 0.88 18.40 11.50
N LEU A 224 0.82 17.46 12.46
CA LEU A 224 -0.08 17.53 13.61
C LEU A 224 0.37 18.57 14.65
N THR A 225 1.60 19.08 14.57
CA THR A 225 2.21 20.00 15.55
C THR A 225 1.35 21.22 15.88
N ASN A 226 0.54 21.71 14.93
CA ASN A 226 -0.26 22.92 15.09
C ASN A 226 -1.75 22.67 15.40
N LEU A 227 -2.20 21.41 15.44
CA LEU A 227 -3.60 21.06 15.71
C LEU A 227 -3.89 21.06 17.22
N THR A 228 -3.60 22.17 17.89
CA THR A 228 -3.61 22.29 19.36
C THR A 228 -4.98 22.14 20.00
N ASN A 229 -6.07 22.18 19.21
CA ASN A 229 -7.43 21.96 19.68
C ASN A 229 -7.80 20.47 19.81
N LEU A 230 -6.95 19.55 19.34
CA LEU A 230 -7.18 18.12 19.46
C LEU A 230 -7.32 17.69 20.93
N ASP A 231 -8.45 17.07 21.24
CA ASP A 231 -8.73 16.36 22.49
C ASP A 231 -8.74 14.83 22.30
N GLY A 232 -8.87 14.35 21.06
CA GLY A 232 -8.83 12.94 20.71
C GLY A 232 -8.09 12.68 19.40
N LEU A 233 -7.07 11.82 19.47
CA LEU A 233 -6.26 11.40 18.32
C LEU A 233 -6.18 9.87 18.24
N GLY A 234 -6.72 9.28 17.17
CA GLY A 234 -6.53 7.86 16.84
C GLY A 234 -5.60 7.71 15.64
N ILE A 235 -4.42 7.13 15.83
CA ILE A 235 -3.46 6.80 14.76
C ILE A 235 -2.91 5.38 14.95
N ASP A 236 -3.68 4.51 15.59
CA ASP A 236 -3.34 3.11 15.77
C ASP A 236 -3.27 2.35 14.44
N ASN A 237 -2.57 1.22 14.40
CA ASN A 237 -2.44 0.39 13.19
C ASN A 237 -1.89 1.20 11.99
N ASN A 238 -0.73 1.84 12.19
CA ASN A 238 -0.01 2.65 11.22
C ASN A 238 1.51 2.33 11.28
N GLN A 239 2.36 3.18 10.68
CA GLN A 239 3.82 3.05 10.70
C GLN A 239 4.51 4.22 11.45
N VAL A 240 3.85 4.82 12.43
CA VAL A 240 4.38 5.96 13.18
C VAL A 240 5.50 5.50 14.12
N SER A 241 6.61 6.22 14.11
CA SER A 241 7.77 5.96 15.00
C SER A 241 8.14 7.17 15.86
N ASP A 242 7.94 8.39 15.35
CA ASP A 242 8.24 9.64 16.05
C ASP A 242 6.98 10.30 16.61
N LEU A 243 6.97 10.54 17.92
CA LEU A 243 5.89 11.22 18.64
C LEU A 243 6.18 12.70 18.92
N THR A 244 7.34 13.22 18.51
CA THR A 244 7.69 14.64 18.68
C THR A 244 6.62 15.60 18.18
N PRO A 245 5.96 15.36 17.03
CA PRO A 245 4.93 16.27 16.51
C PRO A 245 3.72 16.44 17.43
N ILE A 246 3.42 15.48 18.31
CA ILE A 246 2.26 15.56 19.22
C ILE A 246 2.64 15.99 20.64
N ALA A 247 3.91 16.31 20.91
CA ALA A 247 4.42 16.60 22.25
C ALA A 247 3.73 17.79 22.94
N ASN A 248 3.24 18.76 22.16
CA ASN A 248 2.62 19.99 22.66
C ASN A 248 1.09 20.01 22.54
N LEU A 249 0.46 18.90 22.15
CA LEU A 249 -1.00 18.80 22.04
C LEU A 249 -1.64 18.55 23.41
N THR A 250 -1.44 19.48 24.33
CA THR A 250 -1.77 19.32 25.76
C THR A 250 -3.26 19.19 26.05
N ASN A 251 -4.13 19.48 25.07
CA ASN A 251 -5.58 19.27 25.19
C ASN A 251 -5.99 17.80 25.01
N LEU A 252 -5.09 16.93 24.55
CA LEU A 252 -5.38 15.51 24.35
C LEU A 252 -5.84 14.84 25.65
N THR A 253 -7.02 14.24 25.58
CA THR A 253 -7.61 13.37 26.60
C THR A 253 -7.61 11.90 26.18
N TYR A 254 -7.52 11.66 24.87
CA TYR A 254 -7.46 10.35 24.23
C TYR A 254 -6.33 10.29 23.19
N VAL A 255 -5.49 9.24 23.27
CA VAL A 255 -4.50 8.94 22.22
C VAL A 255 -4.42 7.43 21.93
N GLY A 256 -4.73 7.04 20.69
CA GLY A 256 -4.58 5.68 20.19
C GLY A 256 -3.30 5.53 19.38
N LEU A 257 -2.32 4.77 19.91
CA LEU A 257 -0.98 4.56 19.31
C LEU A 257 -0.60 3.09 19.17
N HIS A 258 -1.51 2.16 19.49
CA HIS A 258 -1.21 0.73 19.45
C HIS A 258 -0.95 0.25 18.00
N ASN A 259 -0.20 -0.83 17.83
CA ASN A 259 0.20 -1.35 16.51
C ASN A 259 0.91 -0.29 15.63
N ASN A 260 1.97 0.34 16.15
CA ASN A 260 2.85 1.27 15.43
C ASN A 260 4.33 0.84 15.61
N GLN A 261 5.29 1.73 15.35
CA GLN A 261 6.73 1.50 15.44
C GLN A 261 7.39 2.36 16.52
N ILE A 262 6.67 2.64 17.61
CA ILE A 262 7.09 3.61 18.63
C ILE A 262 8.08 2.95 19.59
N SER A 263 9.25 3.57 19.74
CA SER A 263 10.31 3.15 20.67
C SER A 263 10.54 4.11 21.84
N ASP A 264 10.08 5.38 21.72
CA ASP A 264 10.34 6.43 22.70
C ASP A 264 9.05 7.16 23.09
N LEU A 265 8.65 7.05 24.36
CA LEU A 265 7.46 7.73 24.91
C LEU A 265 7.76 9.09 25.54
N THR A 266 9.02 9.54 25.57
CA THR A 266 9.39 10.84 26.17
C THR A 266 8.65 12.04 25.54
N PRO A 267 8.34 12.07 24.23
CA PRO A 267 7.64 13.23 23.67
C PRO A 267 6.25 13.45 24.26
N ILE A 268 5.55 12.39 24.66
CA ILE A 268 4.19 12.47 25.20
C ILE A 268 4.13 12.56 26.74
N ALA A 269 5.28 12.66 27.42
CA ALA A 269 5.37 12.66 28.87
C ALA A 269 4.57 13.79 29.55
N ASN A 270 4.43 14.93 28.87
CA ASN A 270 3.76 16.12 29.38
C ASN A 270 2.27 16.21 29.02
N LEU A 271 1.69 15.21 28.35
CA LEU A 271 0.27 15.17 28.01
C LEU A 271 -0.57 14.75 29.23
N THR A 272 -0.52 15.55 30.29
CA THR A 272 -1.09 15.19 31.61
C THR A 272 -2.62 15.16 31.65
N ASN A 273 -3.31 15.62 30.60
CA ASN A 273 -4.76 15.56 30.48
C ASN A 273 -5.26 14.21 29.93
N LEU A 274 -4.36 13.30 29.56
CA LEU A 274 -4.74 11.98 29.08
C LEU A 274 -5.54 11.19 30.13
N THR A 275 -6.73 10.75 29.72
CA THR A 275 -7.61 9.88 30.48
C THR A 275 -7.68 8.48 29.88
N ARG A 276 -7.40 8.35 28.58
CA ARG A 276 -7.30 7.10 27.84
C ARG A 276 -6.09 7.16 26.91
N MET A 277 -5.31 6.10 26.89
CA MET A 277 -4.23 5.90 25.92
C MET A 277 -4.21 4.43 25.50
N TYR A 278 -3.63 4.13 24.33
CA TYR A 278 -3.38 2.75 23.89
C TYR A 278 -1.98 2.68 23.29
N LEU A 279 -1.10 1.85 23.84
CA LEU A 279 0.35 1.83 23.52
C LEU A 279 0.87 0.44 23.11
N SER A 280 0.00 -0.58 23.09
CA SER A 280 0.40 -1.98 22.94
C SER A 280 0.89 -2.34 21.54
N ASN A 281 1.52 -3.52 21.44
CA ASN A 281 1.84 -4.20 20.18
C ASN A 281 2.70 -3.39 19.20
N GLN A 282 3.70 -2.65 19.69
CA GLN A 282 4.64 -1.98 18.80
C GLN A 282 5.48 -3.00 18.02
N GLN A 283 5.68 -2.77 16.74
CA GLN A 283 6.50 -3.60 15.86
C GLN A 283 7.61 -2.75 15.25
N ILE A 284 8.80 -2.83 15.83
CA ILE A 284 9.97 -2.06 15.38
C ILE A 284 10.86 -2.98 14.57
N THR A 285 11.21 -2.58 13.35
CA THR A 285 12.21 -3.29 12.53
C THR A 285 13.38 -2.35 12.30
N ASN A 286 14.55 -2.71 12.82
CA ASN A 286 15.77 -1.97 12.57
C ASN A 286 16.23 -2.16 11.12
N ASN A 287 17.10 -1.27 10.67
CA ASN A 287 17.83 -1.48 9.42
C ASN A 287 18.64 -2.79 9.51
N PRO A 288 18.70 -3.60 8.44
CA PRO A 288 19.53 -4.79 8.39
C PRO A 288 20.99 -4.47 8.70
N ILE A 289 21.68 -5.41 9.35
CA ILE A 289 23.13 -5.36 9.57
C ILE A 289 23.77 -6.66 9.06
N PRO A 290 25.07 -6.65 8.72
CA PRO A 290 25.80 -7.88 8.47
C PRO A 290 25.66 -8.87 9.62
N PHE A 291 25.45 -10.14 9.28
CA PHE A 291 25.55 -11.22 10.24
C PHE A 291 27.00 -11.35 10.71
N HIS A 292 27.16 -11.50 12.02
CA HIS A 292 28.37 -11.95 12.68
C HIS A 292 27.98 -12.95 13.77
N SER A 293 28.90 -13.85 14.12
CA SER A 293 28.69 -14.78 15.25
C SER A 293 28.49 -14.07 16.60
N ASN A 294 28.97 -12.83 16.77
CA ASN A 294 28.71 -12.00 17.95
C ASN A 294 28.09 -10.68 17.52
N ILE A 295 26.84 -10.44 17.93
CA ILE A 295 26.06 -9.25 17.59
C ILE A 295 25.68 -8.55 18.89
N ALA A 296 25.88 -7.22 18.93
CA ALA A 296 25.39 -6.38 19.99
C ALA A 296 24.63 -5.20 19.37
N ILE A 297 23.35 -5.03 19.75
CA ILE A 297 22.53 -3.89 19.32
C ILE A 297 22.12 -3.04 20.52
N PRO A 298 22.17 -1.70 20.42
CA PRO A 298 21.73 -0.84 21.52
C PRO A 298 20.23 -0.98 21.76
N ASN A 299 19.83 -0.99 23.04
CA ASN A 299 18.43 -0.94 23.44
C ASN A 299 17.97 0.52 23.56
N ASN A 300 17.16 0.96 22.59
CA ASN A 300 16.67 2.33 22.52
C ASN A 300 15.22 2.48 23.02
N ILE A 301 14.64 1.44 23.63
CA ILE A 301 13.25 1.48 24.10
C ILE A 301 13.17 2.29 25.40
N LYS A 302 12.42 3.40 25.37
CA LYS A 302 12.31 4.33 26.50
C LYS A 302 10.87 4.52 26.97
N ASN A 303 10.70 4.54 28.28
CA ASN A 303 9.45 4.95 28.90
C ASN A 303 9.27 6.48 28.86
N ASN A 304 8.14 6.97 29.38
CA ASN A 304 7.81 8.39 29.45
C ASN A 304 8.69 9.21 30.42
N LYS A 305 9.55 8.55 31.21
CA LYS A 305 10.51 9.19 32.13
C LYS A 305 11.94 9.21 31.57
N ASN A 306 12.12 8.78 30.31
CA ASN A 306 13.40 8.60 29.65
C ASN A 306 14.26 7.46 30.25
N ASP A 307 13.66 6.55 31.02
CA ASP A 307 14.33 5.33 31.45
C ASP A 307 14.29 4.28 30.33
N VAL A 308 15.39 3.58 30.11
CA VAL A 308 15.46 2.45 29.18
C VAL A 308 14.70 1.25 29.76
N ILE A 309 13.80 0.66 28.97
CA ILE A 309 13.02 -0.52 29.36
C ILE A 309 13.84 -1.77 29.02
N ALA A 310 14.19 -2.56 30.03
CA ALA A 310 14.90 -3.83 29.82
C ALA A 310 14.07 -4.80 28.96
N PRO A 311 14.70 -5.59 28.07
CA PRO A 311 14.00 -6.62 27.31
C PRO A 311 13.32 -7.65 28.23
N LEU A 312 12.13 -8.11 27.84
CA LEU A 312 11.39 -9.17 28.54
C LEU A 312 11.80 -10.57 28.05
N VAL A 313 11.86 -10.76 26.74
CA VAL A 313 12.32 -12.00 26.09
C VAL A 313 13.28 -11.63 24.98
N ILE A 314 14.40 -12.36 24.88
CA ILE A 314 15.40 -12.18 23.82
C ILE A 314 15.47 -13.50 23.05
N SER A 315 15.39 -13.46 21.72
CA SER A 315 15.47 -14.64 20.87
C SER A 315 16.85 -15.30 20.94
N ASN A 316 16.97 -16.56 20.49
CA ASN A 316 18.26 -17.23 20.28
C ASN A 316 19.19 -17.17 21.51
N GLU A 317 18.61 -17.28 22.71
CA GLU A 317 19.36 -17.25 23.99
C GLU A 317 20.21 -15.98 24.19
N GLY A 318 19.82 -14.87 23.56
CA GLY A 318 20.50 -13.60 23.73
C GLY A 318 20.42 -13.06 25.17
N THR A 319 21.31 -12.12 25.48
CA THR A 319 21.50 -11.54 26.81
C THR A 319 21.43 -10.02 26.77
N TYR A 320 21.31 -9.37 27.93
CA TYR A 320 21.25 -7.91 28.04
C TYR A 320 22.23 -7.41 29.10
N ASP A 321 23.12 -6.49 28.73
CA ASP A 321 24.17 -5.95 29.62
C ASP A 321 23.79 -4.62 30.31
N ASN A 322 22.51 -4.24 30.24
CA ASN A 322 21.93 -2.93 30.63
C ASN A 322 22.12 -1.79 29.61
N SER A 323 22.73 -2.05 28.46
CA SER A 323 22.83 -1.09 27.35
C SER A 323 22.49 -1.73 26.00
N ASN A 324 22.99 -2.94 25.77
CA ASN A 324 22.93 -3.66 24.52
C ASN A 324 22.27 -5.02 24.70
N VAL A 325 21.51 -5.42 23.70
CA VAL A 325 21.04 -6.79 23.52
C VAL A 325 22.09 -7.54 22.70
N ILE A 326 22.58 -8.66 23.22
CA ILE A 326 23.76 -9.36 22.73
C ILE A 326 23.40 -10.80 22.36
N TRP A 327 23.84 -11.25 21.18
CA TRP A 327 23.72 -12.64 20.72
C TRP A 327 25.08 -13.23 20.36
N ASN A 328 25.29 -14.47 20.80
CA ASN A 328 26.39 -15.31 20.35
C ASN A 328 25.80 -16.46 19.53
N LEU A 329 25.84 -16.36 18.21
CA LEU A 329 25.17 -17.25 17.26
C LEU A 329 26.18 -18.25 16.69
N ALA A 330 25.90 -19.54 16.86
CA ALA A 330 26.75 -20.61 16.32
C ALA A 330 26.57 -20.78 14.81
N ASP A 331 25.35 -20.58 14.31
CA ASP A 331 24.96 -20.70 12.91
C ASP A 331 24.23 -19.45 12.45
N TYR A 332 24.21 -19.21 11.14
CA TYR A 332 23.46 -18.12 10.54
C TYR A 332 21.96 -18.21 10.84
N VAL A 333 21.39 -17.08 11.26
CA VAL A 333 19.96 -16.82 11.28
C VAL A 333 19.70 -15.50 10.57
N ASN A 334 18.61 -15.41 9.82
CA ASN A 334 18.28 -14.22 9.02
C ASN A 334 17.73 -13.04 9.84
N LYS A 335 17.47 -13.25 11.14
CA LYS A 335 17.08 -12.20 12.08
C LYS A 335 17.23 -12.67 13.53
N VAL A 336 17.38 -11.70 14.42
CA VAL A 336 17.18 -11.86 15.86
C VAL A 336 16.15 -10.85 16.35
N SER A 337 15.59 -11.04 17.54
CA SER A 337 14.59 -10.14 18.09
C SER A 337 14.58 -10.13 19.62
N TYR A 338 13.98 -9.08 20.17
CA TYR A 338 13.63 -9.03 21.59
C TYR A 338 12.27 -8.36 21.79
N THR A 339 11.60 -8.68 22.89
CA THR A 339 10.35 -8.04 23.30
C THR A 339 10.57 -7.15 24.51
N PHE A 340 9.66 -6.20 24.72
CA PHE A 340 9.62 -5.36 25.92
C PHE A 340 8.17 -5.26 26.41
N SER A 341 8.00 -5.04 27.71
CA SER A 341 6.68 -4.80 28.29
C SER A 341 6.82 -4.05 29.61
N GLN A 342 6.19 -2.88 29.70
CA GLN A 342 6.21 -2.04 30.89
C GLN A 342 4.87 -1.32 31.04
N GLN A 343 4.31 -1.33 32.25
CA GLN A 343 3.17 -0.49 32.56
C GLN A 343 3.62 0.97 32.67
N VAL A 344 2.91 1.87 31.99
CA VAL A 344 3.19 3.30 31.90
C VAL A 344 1.93 4.07 32.31
N THR A 345 2.13 5.20 33.00
CA THR A 345 1.05 6.13 33.38
C THR A 345 1.42 7.54 32.94
N ILE A 346 0.50 8.19 32.22
CA ILE A 346 0.58 9.60 31.79
C ILE A 346 -0.79 10.23 32.07
N GLY A 347 -0.83 11.33 32.82
CA GLY A 347 -2.10 11.86 33.33
C GLY A 347 -2.78 10.85 34.25
N SER A 348 -4.06 10.54 34.00
CA SER A 348 -4.78 9.46 34.69
C SER A 348 -4.83 8.15 33.88
N ALA A 349 -4.34 8.16 32.64
CA ALA A 349 -4.33 6.98 31.78
C ALA A 349 -3.19 6.03 32.18
N THR A 350 -3.48 4.74 32.29
CA THR A 350 -2.48 3.69 32.57
C THR A 350 -2.63 2.59 31.54
N GLU A 351 -1.53 2.22 30.89
CA GLU A 351 -1.50 1.21 29.85
C GLU A 351 -0.22 0.39 29.86
N THR A 352 -0.23 -0.74 29.15
CA THR A 352 0.99 -1.53 28.92
C THR A 352 1.65 -1.11 27.61
N PHE A 353 2.80 -0.47 27.70
CA PHE A 353 3.69 -0.25 26.55
C PHE A 353 4.51 -1.52 26.30
N ASN A 354 4.21 -2.19 25.19
CA ASN A 354 4.87 -3.44 24.83
C ASN A 354 5.03 -3.55 23.32
N GLY A 355 5.95 -4.42 22.91
CA GLY A 355 6.22 -4.65 21.51
C GLY A 355 7.38 -5.61 21.28
N THR A 356 7.70 -5.75 20.00
CA THR A 356 8.81 -6.55 19.50
C THR A 356 9.74 -5.66 18.68
N VAL A 357 11.04 -5.79 18.93
CA VAL A 357 12.10 -5.21 18.11
C VAL A 357 12.75 -6.35 17.31
N THR A 358 12.78 -6.20 16.00
CA THR A 358 13.40 -7.15 15.08
C THR A 358 14.66 -6.54 14.47
N GLN A 359 15.76 -7.28 14.51
CA GLN A 359 17.00 -6.97 13.83
C GLN A 359 17.22 -7.97 12.70
N PRO A 360 16.98 -7.59 11.43
CA PRO A 360 17.36 -8.40 10.28
C PRO A 360 18.89 -8.53 10.18
N LEU A 361 19.35 -9.70 9.74
CA LEU A 361 20.77 -10.04 9.57
C LEU A 361 21.00 -10.54 8.15
N GLU A 362 22.07 -10.06 7.52
CA GLU A 362 22.39 -10.36 6.12
C GLU A 362 23.73 -11.08 5.97
N LEU A 363 23.77 -12.03 5.03
CA LEU A 363 25.01 -12.56 4.46
C LEU A 363 25.20 -11.96 3.07
N TYR A 364 26.43 -12.04 2.57
CA TYR A 364 26.79 -11.50 1.27
C TYR A 364 27.34 -12.59 0.37
N THR A 365 27.07 -12.47 -0.92
CA THR A 365 27.49 -13.43 -1.94
C THR A 365 28.71 -12.93 -2.69
N VAL A 366 29.74 -13.78 -2.78
CA VAL A 366 30.81 -13.65 -3.76
C VAL A 366 30.50 -14.54 -4.96
N THR A 367 30.56 -13.96 -6.16
CA THR A 367 30.47 -14.67 -7.42
C THR A 367 31.85 -14.76 -8.07
N PHE A 368 32.30 -15.97 -8.34
CA PHE A 368 33.51 -16.24 -9.11
C PHE A 368 33.12 -16.46 -10.58
N ASP A 369 33.52 -15.56 -11.46
CA ASP A 369 33.23 -15.59 -12.91
C ASP A 369 34.48 -16.01 -13.70
N VAL A 370 34.37 -17.11 -14.44
CA VAL A 370 35.37 -17.60 -15.38
C VAL A 370 34.77 -17.57 -16.79
N ASP A 371 35.14 -16.56 -17.58
CA ASP A 371 34.69 -16.37 -18.97
C ASP A 371 33.15 -16.43 -19.13
N GLY A 372 32.39 -15.93 -18.15
CA GLY A 372 30.93 -15.91 -18.14
C GLY A 372 30.28 -17.12 -17.46
N VAL A 373 31.06 -18.10 -17.01
CA VAL A 373 30.58 -19.22 -16.19
C VAL A 373 30.81 -18.89 -14.71
N THR A 374 29.74 -18.90 -13.91
CA THR A 374 29.78 -18.41 -12.53
C THR A 374 29.61 -19.51 -11.49
N THR A 375 30.33 -19.40 -10.38
CA THR A 375 30.06 -20.12 -9.13
C THR A 375 29.89 -19.13 -7.99
N ASN A 376 29.11 -19.48 -6.96
CA ASN A 376 28.79 -18.57 -5.87
C ASN A 376 29.11 -19.18 -4.51
N GLU A 377 29.50 -18.33 -3.57
CA GLU A 377 29.65 -18.65 -2.16
C GLU A 377 29.01 -17.52 -1.34
N THR A 378 28.39 -17.84 -0.21
CA THR A 378 27.76 -16.86 0.68
C THR A 378 28.47 -16.87 2.02
N LEU A 379 28.94 -15.71 2.47
CA LEU A 379 29.74 -15.57 3.70
C LEU A 379 29.32 -14.35 4.53
N GLU A 380 29.80 -14.33 5.77
CA GLU A 380 29.68 -13.18 6.67
C GLU A 380 30.56 -12.02 6.17
N ALA A 381 30.13 -10.78 6.41
CA ALA A 381 31.02 -9.65 6.18
C ALA A 381 32.26 -9.72 7.08
N ASP A 382 33.34 -9.08 6.65
CA ASP A 382 34.63 -8.97 7.35
C ASP A 382 35.38 -10.29 7.57
N THR A 383 34.94 -11.37 6.92
CA THR A 383 35.65 -12.66 6.86
C THR A 383 36.56 -12.75 5.64
N LEU A 384 37.63 -13.55 5.74
CA LEU A 384 38.49 -13.85 4.59
C LEU A 384 37.81 -14.89 3.71
N LEU A 385 37.89 -14.68 2.39
CA LEU A 385 37.45 -15.67 1.40
C LEU A 385 38.47 -16.81 1.32
N THR A 386 37.99 -18.04 1.14
CA THR A 386 38.88 -19.13 0.75
C THR A 386 39.14 -19.02 -0.75
N GLU A 387 40.41 -19.01 -1.17
CA GLU A 387 40.73 -18.98 -2.59
C GLU A 387 40.20 -20.26 -3.28
N PRO A 388 39.35 -20.14 -4.32
CA PRO A 388 38.86 -21.32 -5.03
C PRO A 388 39.98 -21.94 -5.85
N THR A 389 39.82 -23.22 -6.22
CA THR A 389 40.76 -23.90 -7.10
C THR A 389 41.02 -23.06 -8.37
N PRO A 390 42.28 -22.75 -8.70
CA PRO A 390 42.61 -21.96 -9.88
C PRO A 390 41.99 -22.55 -11.15
N PRO A 391 41.22 -21.77 -11.94
CA PRO A 391 40.64 -22.25 -13.18
C PRO A 391 41.72 -22.50 -14.24
N THR A 392 41.46 -23.42 -15.16
CA THR A 392 42.39 -23.75 -16.26
C THR A 392 41.80 -23.35 -17.60
N LYS A 393 42.66 -22.84 -18.50
CA LYS A 393 42.30 -22.42 -19.85
C LYS A 393 43.44 -22.79 -20.80
N GLU A 394 43.15 -23.54 -21.86
CA GLU A 394 44.16 -24.04 -22.80
C GLU A 394 44.91 -22.89 -23.49
N GLY A 395 46.24 -22.90 -23.42
CA GLY A 395 47.10 -21.86 -23.99
C GLY A 395 47.23 -20.59 -23.14
N TYR A 396 46.73 -20.59 -21.90
CA TYR A 396 46.84 -19.45 -20.99
C TYR A 396 47.22 -19.86 -19.56
N THR A 397 48.00 -19.01 -18.91
CA THR A 397 48.32 -19.08 -17.47
C THR A 397 47.33 -18.23 -16.65
N PHE A 398 46.77 -18.78 -15.57
CA PHE A 398 45.90 -18.04 -14.64
C PHE A 398 46.67 -16.96 -13.86
N ALA A 399 46.23 -15.72 -13.96
CA ALA A 399 46.88 -14.54 -13.36
C ALA A 399 46.32 -14.17 -11.97
N GLY A 400 45.10 -14.63 -11.65
CA GLY A 400 44.43 -14.36 -10.38
C GLY A 400 42.97 -13.94 -10.55
N TRP A 401 42.34 -13.67 -9.41
CA TRP A 401 40.98 -13.14 -9.30
C TRP A 401 40.99 -11.62 -9.16
N TYR A 402 40.10 -10.92 -9.85
CA TYR A 402 40.06 -9.46 -9.90
C TYR A 402 38.64 -8.92 -9.71
N ASP A 403 38.50 -7.74 -9.11
CA ASP A 403 37.19 -7.10 -8.85
C ASP A 403 36.47 -6.54 -10.10
N ALA A 404 37.10 -6.60 -11.27
CA ALA A 404 36.51 -6.19 -12.54
C ALA A 404 37.03 -7.04 -13.71
N LYS A 405 36.20 -7.19 -14.76
CA LYS A 405 36.51 -7.96 -15.98
C LYS A 405 37.79 -7.49 -16.69
N THR A 406 38.04 -6.19 -16.68
CA THR A 406 39.24 -5.57 -17.27
C THR A 406 39.70 -4.43 -16.36
N ASN A 407 41.02 -4.26 -16.20
CA ASN A 407 41.63 -3.22 -15.37
C ASN A 407 41.18 -3.21 -13.89
N GLY A 408 40.74 -4.35 -13.36
CA GLY A 408 40.40 -4.51 -11.95
C GLY A 408 41.63 -4.56 -11.03
N THR A 409 41.37 -4.47 -9.73
CA THR A 409 42.35 -4.74 -8.67
C THR A 409 42.37 -6.24 -8.40
N LYS A 410 43.56 -6.82 -8.28
CA LYS A 410 43.73 -8.23 -7.91
C LYS A 410 43.24 -8.43 -6.48
N TRP A 411 42.32 -9.36 -6.27
CA TRP A 411 41.86 -9.76 -4.95
C TRP A 411 42.96 -10.54 -4.23
N ASN A 412 43.25 -10.14 -2.99
CA ASN A 412 44.21 -10.80 -2.13
C ASN A 412 43.47 -11.61 -1.05
N PHE A 413 43.37 -12.93 -1.22
CA PHE A 413 42.68 -13.82 -0.27
C PHE A 413 43.32 -13.88 1.12
N GLU A 414 44.54 -13.36 1.32
CA GLU A 414 45.18 -13.27 2.63
C GLU A 414 44.78 -12.02 3.42
N THR A 415 44.36 -10.94 2.74
CA THR A 415 44.12 -9.63 3.38
C THR A 415 42.75 -9.04 3.11
N ASP A 416 42.19 -9.31 1.94
CA ASP A 416 40.93 -8.75 1.50
C ASP A 416 39.78 -9.54 2.10
N LYS A 417 38.87 -8.81 2.73
CA LYS A 417 37.73 -9.37 3.44
C LYS A 417 36.45 -9.16 2.66
N MET A 418 35.50 -10.06 2.86
CA MET A 418 34.17 -9.96 2.29
C MET A 418 33.51 -8.64 2.72
N PRO A 419 33.16 -7.74 1.79
CA PRO A 419 32.51 -6.49 2.14
C PRO A 419 31.04 -6.73 2.50
N ALA A 420 30.40 -5.73 3.11
CA ALA A 420 28.96 -5.73 3.39
C ALA A 420 28.10 -5.46 2.13
N LYS A 421 28.40 -6.20 1.04
CA LYS A 421 27.67 -6.20 -0.24
C LYS A 421 28.10 -7.41 -1.06
N ASP A 422 27.24 -7.83 -1.98
CA ASP A 422 27.62 -8.82 -2.97
C ASP A 422 28.75 -8.31 -3.87
N ILE A 423 29.66 -9.21 -4.26
CA ILE A 423 30.78 -8.90 -5.15
C ILE A 423 30.93 -9.96 -6.23
N THR A 424 31.58 -9.59 -7.33
CA THR A 424 31.99 -10.51 -8.38
C THR A 424 33.50 -10.43 -8.56
N LEU A 425 34.17 -11.58 -8.52
CA LEU A 425 35.58 -11.76 -8.81
C LEU A 425 35.74 -12.47 -10.15
N TYR A 426 36.50 -11.85 -11.05
CA TYR A 426 36.74 -12.32 -12.40
C TYR A 426 38.09 -13.00 -12.52
N ALA A 427 38.12 -14.21 -13.07
CA ALA A 427 39.36 -14.87 -13.42
C ALA A 427 40.04 -14.14 -14.59
N GLN A 428 41.31 -13.78 -14.42
CA GLN A 428 42.13 -13.23 -15.51
C GLN A 428 43.24 -14.19 -15.89
N PHE A 429 43.62 -14.16 -17.18
CA PHE A 429 44.55 -15.10 -17.80
C PHE A 429 45.57 -14.35 -18.67
N SER A 430 46.80 -14.87 -18.77
CA SER A 430 47.84 -14.39 -19.68
C SER A 430 48.19 -15.48 -20.70
N GLU A 431 48.22 -15.13 -21.99
CA GLU A 431 48.59 -16.07 -23.06
C GLU A 431 49.97 -16.68 -22.82
N ASP A 432 50.06 -18.00 -22.96
CA ASP A 432 51.33 -18.72 -22.91
C ASP A 432 52.13 -18.40 -24.18
N LYS A 433 53.39 -17.99 -24.03
CA LYS A 433 54.24 -17.74 -25.20
C LYS A 433 54.45 -19.04 -25.96
N SER A 434 53.97 -19.11 -27.19
CA SER A 434 54.27 -20.23 -28.10
C SER A 434 55.79 -20.41 -28.20
N PRO A 435 56.33 -21.63 -28.10
CA PRO A 435 57.75 -21.86 -28.34
C PRO A 435 58.07 -21.39 -29.76
N ALA A 436 59.06 -20.50 -29.88
CA ALA A 436 59.54 -20.03 -31.17
C ALA A 436 59.90 -21.25 -32.03
N GLU A 437 59.30 -21.37 -33.22
CA GLU A 437 59.76 -22.31 -34.24
C GLU A 437 61.22 -21.96 -34.58
N ASP A 438 62.11 -22.90 -34.30
CA ASP A 438 63.54 -22.83 -34.61
C ASP A 438 63.71 -22.97 -36.13
N ASP A 439 63.79 -21.83 -36.83
CA ASP A 439 64.06 -21.76 -38.27
C ASP A 439 65.51 -22.19 -38.54
N THR A 440 65.67 -23.40 -39.07
CA THR A 440 66.98 -23.96 -39.40
C THR A 440 67.54 -23.32 -40.67
N ASP A 441 68.52 -22.45 -40.44
CA ASP A 441 69.58 -21.97 -41.32
C ASP A 441 69.80 -22.81 -42.60
N LYS A 442 69.30 -22.31 -43.74
CA LYS A 442 69.79 -22.69 -45.07
C LYS A 442 70.84 -21.68 -45.53
N GLY A 443 72.10 -22.09 -45.38
CA GLY A 443 73.25 -21.37 -45.89
C GLY A 443 73.20 -21.09 -47.40
N ILE A 444 73.65 -19.89 -47.77
CA ILE A 444 73.98 -19.50 -49.14
C ILE A 444 75.47 -19.10 -49.15
N PRO A 445 76.30 -19.60 -50.08
CA PRO A 445 77.49 -18.89 -50.50
C PRO A 445 77.28 -18.22 -51.87
N ASN A 446 77.20 -16.90 -51.80
CA ASN A 446 77.87 -15.86 -52.60
C ASN A 446 78.31 -16.13 -54.06
N VAL A 447 78.05 -15.15 -54.97
CA VAL A 447 78.84 -14.63 -56.14
C VAL A 447 77.91 -13.70 -57.00
N PRO A 448 78.40 -12.63 -57.68
CA PRO A 448 78.05 -11.24 -57.34
C PRO A 448 77.33 -10.41 -58.43
N ALA A 449 77.08 -9.15 -58.06
CA ALA A 449 76.32 -8.05 -58.67
C ALA A 449 76.46 -7.75 -60.17
N ILE A 450 75.35 -7.29 -60.80
CA ILE A 450 75.25 -6.15 -61.75
C ILE A 450 73.85 -5.47 -61.64
N ASN A 451 73.88 -4.15 -61.84
CA ASN A 451 72.94 -3.02 -61.81
C ASN A 451 71.55 -3.07 -62.51
N ASP A 452 70.82 -1.98 -62.20
CA ASP A 452 69.68 -1.30 -62.86
C ASP A 452 68.31 -1.96 -62.64
N GLY A 453 67.23 -1.25 -62.32
CA GLY A 453 66.83 0.15 -62.49
C GLY A 453 65.34 0.13 -62.89
N ASP A 454 64.57 1.15 -62.48
CA ASP A 454 63.18 1.45 -62.87
C ASP A 454 62.04 0.50 -62.36
N VAL A 455 61.05 0.96 -61.57
CA VAL A 455 59.99 1.98 -61.72
C VAL A 455 58.64 1.36 -62.15
N VAL A 456 57.58 1.87 -61.50
CA VAL A 456 56.12 1.89 -61.79
C VAL A 456 55.15 0.71 -61.52
N HIS A 457 54.18 1.07 -60.65
CA HIS A 457 52.70 0.98 -60.74
C HIS A 457 51.95 -0.36 -60.86
N SER A 458 50.95 -0.50 -59.97
CA SER A 458 49.49 -0.52 -60.31
C SER A 458 48.67 -1.68 -59.71
N LEU A 459 47.76 -1.30 -58.79
CA LEU A 459 46.31 -1.60 -58.69
C LEU A 459 45.75 -3.03 -58.81
N GLY A 460 44.77 -3.32 -57.93
CA GLY A 460 43.67 -4.28 -58.12
C GLY A 460 43.49 -5.18 -56.89
N SER A 461 42.60 -4.88 -55.94
CA SER A 461 41.16 -5.19 -55.94
C SER A 461 40.84 -6.68 -56.07
N SER A 462 40.39 -7.33 -54.98
CA SER A 462 39.14 -8.12 -54.90
C SER A 462 39.02 -8.93 -53.59
N GLU A 463 37.78 -9.01 -53.11
CA GLU A 463 37.19 -9.74 -51.97
C GLU A 463 37.63 -11.19 -51.68
N PRO A 464 37.26 -11.72 -50.49
CA PRO A 464 37.73 -13.02 -49.98
C PRO A 464 36.79 -14.18 -50.37
N PRO A 465 37.28 -15.43 -50.39
CA PRO A 465 36.48 -16.62 -50.12
C PRO A 465 36.85 -17.15 -48.71
N ALA A 466 35.85 -17.37 -47.85
CA ALA A 466 35.04 -18.58 -47.74
C ALA A 466 35.63 -19.56 -46.73
N GLU A 467 34.75 -19.92 -45.79
CA GLU A 467 34.91 -20.85 -44.69
C GLU A 467 35.36 -22.24 -45.16
N GLU A 468 36.27 -22.85 -44.40
CA GLU A 468 36.39 -24.31 -44.38
C GLU A 468 36.44 -24.80 -42.92
N ASN A 469 35.35 -25.46 -42.55
CA ASN A 469 35.19 -26.21 -41.31
C ASN A 469 36.19 -27.37 -41.26
N VAL A 470 36.99 -27.47 -40.20
CA VAL A 470 37.48 -28.77 -39.72
C VAL A 470 37.23 -28.88 -38.23
N ASN A 471 36.26 -29.74 -37.93
CA ASN A 471 35.87 -30.22 -36.62
C ASN A 471 36.92 -31.19 -36.08
N ILE A 472 37.44 -30.96 -34.86
CA ILE A 472 38.08 -32.00 -34.06
C ILE A 472 37.52 -31.92 -32.64
N SER A 473 36.83 -32.98 -32.22
CA SER A 473 36.21 -33.13 -30.92
C SER A 473 37.24 -33.47 -29.82
N LEU A 474 37.00 -33.00 -28.59
CA LEU A 474 37.64 -33.49 -27.38
C LEU A 474 36.58 -33.84 -26.30
N PRO A 475 36.91 -34.70 -25.32
CA PRO A 475 36.03 -35.79 -24.91
C PRO A 475 34.98 -35.43 -23.85
N LYS A 476 33.88 -36.19 -23.90
CA LYS A 476 32.91 -36.33 -22.81
C LYS A 476 33.50 -37.21 -21.70
N THR A 477 33.36 -36.75 -20.46
CA THR A 477 33.20 -37.64 -19.29
C THR A 477 31.81 -37.36 -18.68
N GLY A 478 30.85 -38.25 -18.95
CA GLY A 478 29.69 -38.45 -18.07
C GLY A 478 30.07 -39.46 -16.97
N ASP A 479 29.27 -39.78 -15.97
CA ASP A 479 27.98 -39.29 -15.47
C ASP A 479 27.79 -40.02 -14.13
N SER A 480 27.17 -39.38 -13.14
CA SER A 480 26.24 -40.12 -12.26
C SER A 480 25.16 -39.20 -11.70
N GLN A 481 24.02 -39.22 -12.39
CA GLN A 481 22.65 -39.21 -11.88
C GLN A 481 22.16 -37.99 -11.07
N ASN A 482 21.33 -37.23 -11.78
CA ASN A 482 20.39 -36.21 -11.32
C ASN A 482 19.23 -36.85 -10.51
N PRO A 483 18.39 -36.09 -9.76
CA PRO A 483 17.37 -35.31 -10.45
C PRO A 483 17.05 -33.93 -9.83
N LEU A 484 17.20 -32.89 -10.66
CA LEU A 484 16.11 -32.11 -11.23
C LEU A 484 15.08 -31.56 -10.23
N VAL A 485 15.27 -30.31 -9.81
CA VAL A 485 14.16 -29.40 -9.49
C VAL A 485 14.30 -28.17 -10.38
N ILE A 486 13.33 -28.01 -11.29
CA ILE A 486 13.17 -26.89 -12.22
C ILE A 486 12.75 -25.66 -11.43
N PHE A 487 13.52 -24.57 -11.53
CA PHE A 487 13.01 -23.22 -11.31
C PHE A 487 12.89 -22.54 -12.68
N MET A 488 11.67 -22.34 -13.12
CA MET A 488 11.37 -21.36 -14.16
C MET A 488 10.23 -20.50 -13.62
N GLY A 489 10.56 -19.25 -13.30
CA GLY A 489 9.57 -18.23 -13.01
C GLY A 489 8.82 -17.87 -14.28
N LEU A 490 7.51 -17.67 -14.14
CA LEU A 490 6.76 -16.80 -15.02
C LEU A 490 5.60 -16.17 -14.24
N PHE A 491 5.44 -14.89 -14.51
CA PHE A 491 4.60 -13.87 -13.89
C PHE A 491 3.14 -13.99 -14.36
N LEU A 492 2.21 -13.57 -13.48
CA LEU A 492 0.90 -12.93 -13.71
C LEU A 492 -0.44 -13.70 -13.63
N LEU A 493 -1.37 -12.94 -13.01
CA LEU A 493 -2.83 -13.06 -12.85
C LEU A 493 -3.27 -14.07 -11.77
N GLY A 494 -3.95 -13.70 -10.69
CA GLY A 494 -5.03 -12.72 -10.55
C GLY A 494 -6.29 -13.48 -10.10
N THR A 495 -7.03 -12.92 -9.14
CA THR A 495 -8.33 -13.34 -8.57
C THR A 495 -8.33 -14.26 -7.34
N GLY A 496 -9.17 -13.90 -6.35
CA GLY A 496 -9.86 -14.88 -5.51
C GLY A 496 -9.88 -14.65 -4.00
N ILE A 497 -10.40 -13.51 -3.53
CA ILE A 497 -10.88 -13.36 -2.14
C ILE A 497 -12.02 -14.36 -1.93
N ILE A 498 -11.91 -15.25 -0.94
CA ILE A 498 -13.04 -16.01 -0.41
C ILE A 498 -13.11 -15.79 1.10
N SER A 499 -14.08 -14.96 1.48
CA SER A 499 -14.63 -14.84 2.82
C SER A 499 -15.14 -16.20 3.31
N LEU A 500 -14.68 -16.62 4.49
CA LEU A 500 -15.36 -17.66 5.28
C LEU A 500 -15.80 -17.04 6.61
N HIS A 501 -16.96 -16.39 6.55
CA HIS A 501 -17.84 -16.26 7.70
C HIS A 501 -18.40 -17.65 8.01
N LYS A 502 -18.15 -18.18 9.21
CA LYS A 502 -18.91 -19.30 9.74
C LYS A 502 -19.28 -19.06 11.20
N ILE A 503 -20.51 -18.57 11.33
CA ILE A 503 -21.39 -18.65 12.48
C ILE A 503 -21.31 -20.04 13.12
N ARG A 504 -21.13 -20.12 14.45
CA ARG A 504 -22.01 -20.91 15.33
C ARG A 504 -21.76 -20.68 16.83
N ASN A 505 -22.90 -20.39 17.47
CA ASN A 505 -23.29 -20.39 18.88
C ASN A 505 -22.95 -19.16 19.72
#